data_AF-A0A2U1L468-F1
#
_entry.id   AF-A0A2U1L468-F1
#
_cell.length_a   1.000
_cell.length_b   1.000
_cell.length_c   1.000
_cell.angle_alpha   90.00
_cell.angle_beta   90.00
_cell.angle_gamma   90.00
#
_symmetry.space_group_name_H-M   'P 1'
#
loop_
_entity.id
_entity.type
_entity.pdbx_description
1 polymer ?
#
loop_
_entity_poly.entity_id
_entity_poly.type
_entity_poly.pdbx_seq_one_letter_code
_entity_poly.pdbx_strand_id
1 'polypeptide(L)'
;MLSKDEPRLSAFVEKLKLLKIDVEADCPNPPSKDKLDNLEELVGVPKPAERTVNNPSVCNAKGRKKLRIKGGKKQALDKNKKNKNACSLYGETDGHNRRTCPKKYVVEDELDQPEVTREEDNLDQSEVTA
;
A
#
# COMPACT_ATOMS: atom_id res chain seq x y z
N MET A 1 37.21 60.01 -60.56
CA MET A 1 38.63 59.65 -60.38
C MET A 1 38.86 58.21 -59.90
N LEU A 2 37.84 57.50 -59.39
CA LEU A 2 37.95 56.08 -58.97
C LEU A 2 37.99 55.06 -60.13
N SER A 3 37.63 55.44 -61.35
CA SER A 3 37.58 54.54 -62.51
C SER A 3 38.95 54.04 -62.99
N LYS A 4 40.05 54.68 -62.58
CA LYS A 4 41.41 54.26 -62.96
C LYS A 4 41.93 53.10 -62.10
N ASP A 5 41.36 52.89 -60.93
CA ASP A 5 41.75 51.85 -59.97
C ASP A 5 40.91 50.58 -60.07
N GLU A 6 39.98 50.52 -61.03
CA GLU A 6 39.11 49.36 -61.29
C GLU A 6 39.86 48.01 -61.33
N PRO A 7 40.99 47.86 -62.07
CA PRO A 7 41.74 46.60 -62.07
C PRO A 7 42.33 46.28 -60.68
N ARG A 8 42.75 47.30 -59.93
CA ARG A 8 43.32 47.15 -58.59
C ARG A 8 42.25 46.75 -57.57
N LEU A 9 41.03 47.28 -57.71
CA LEU A 9 39.86 46.86 -56.96
C LEU A 9 39.47 45.41 -57.29
N SER A 10 39.50 45.01 -58.56
CA SER A 10 39.17 43.64 -58.97
C SER A 10 40.12 42.62 -58.31
N ALA A 11 41.43 42.89 -58.35
CA ALA A 11 42.45 42.05 -57.73
C ALA A 11 42.30 41.98 -56.20
N PHE A 12 41.85 43.07 -55.57
CA PHE A 12 41.57 43.07 -54.13
C PHE A 12 40.36 42.19 -53.78
N VAL A 13 39.30 42.25 -54.58
CA VAL A 13 38.12 41.38 -54.40
C VAL A 13 38.47 39.91 -54.62
N GLU A 14 39.34 39.59 -55.58
CA GLU A 14 39.83 38.21 -55.78
C GLU A 14 40.61 37.70 -54.58
N LYS A 15 41.49 38.52 -54.00
CA LYS A 15 42.21 38.17 -52.76
C LYS A 15 41.26 37.92 -51.59
N LEU A 16 40.20 38.71 -51.46
CA LEU A 16 39.17 38.49 -50.42
C LEU A 16 38.42 37.17 -50.63
N LYS A 17 38.14 36.79 -51.88
CA LYS A 17 37.50 35.49 -52.18
C LYS A 17 38.42 34.32 -51.84
N LEU A 18 39.71 34.41 -52.15
CA LEU A 18 40.70 33.40 -51.78
C LEU A 18 40.81 33.27 -50.26
N LEU A 19 40.93 34.40 -49.55
CA LEU A 19 41.00 34.41 -48.09
C LEU A 19 39.74 33.78 -47.46
N LYS A 20 38.56 34.02 -48.04
CA LYS A 20 37.32 33.40 -47.57
C LYS A 20 37.38 31.87 -47.66
N ILE A 21 37.91 31.33 -48.77
CA ILE A 21 38.05 29.88 -48.97
C ILE A 21 39.03 29.31 -47.94
N ASP A 22 40.18 29.96 -47.73
CA ASP A 22 41.17 29.53 -46.75
C ASP A 22 40.59 29.49 -45.34
N VAL A 23 39.82 30.51 -44.95
CA VAL A 23 39.13 30.58 -43.65
C VAL A 23 38.04 29.51 -43.50
N GLU A 24 37.30 29.22 -44.57
CA GLU A 24 36.26 28.18 -44.57
C GLU A 24 36.84 26.76 -44.54
N ALA A 25 38.05 26.58 -45.07
CA ALA A 25 38.79 25.32 -44.98
C ALA A 25 39.41 25.10 -43.58
N ASP A 26 39.93 26.15 -42.95
CA ASP A 26 40.59 26.09 -41.63
C ASP A 26 39.57 25.96 -40.48
N CYS A 27 38.38 26.53 -40.66
CA CYS A 27 37.22 26.30 -39.79
C CYS A 27 36.25 25.37 -40.52
N PRO A 28 36.47 24.03 -40.53
CA PRO A 28 35.49 23.13 -41.09
C PRO A 28 34.20 23.36 -40.32
N ASN A 29 33.19 23.94 -40.96
CA ASN A 29 31.86 24.05 -40.38
C ASN A 29 31.30 22.62 -40.40
N PRO A 30 31.39 21.88 -39.28
CA PRO A 30 30.91 20.53 -39.32
C PRO A 30 29.41 20.63 -39.60
N PRO A 31 28.85 19.80 -40.51
CA PRO A 31 27.40 19.75 -40.65
C PRO A 31 26.84 19.54 -39.24
N SER A 32 25.85 20.35 -38.86
CA SER A 32 25.19 20.22 -37.56
C SER A 32 24.45 18.89 -37.56
N LYS A 33 25.17 17.81 -37.29
CA LYS A 33 24.59 16.49 -37.09
C LYS A 33 23.69 16.59 -35.87
N ASP A 34 22.48 16.03 -35.97
CA ASP A 34 21.60 15.96 -34.83
C ASP A 34 22.32 15.30 -33.64
N LYS A 35 22.11 15.84 -32.43
CA LYS A 35 22.81 15.37 -31.21
C LYS A 35 22.63 13.86 -30.97
N LEU A 36 21.53 13.30 -31.47
CA LEU A 36 21.21 11.88 -31.34
C LEU A 36 22.02 10.99 -32.28
N ASP A 37 22.40 11.48 -33.46
CA ASP A 37 23.16 10.69 -34.45
C ASP A 37 24.64 10.60 -34.04
N ASN A 38 25.16 11.61 -33.36
CA ASN A 38 26.52 11.59 -32.81
C ASN A 38 26.71 10.53 -31.70
N LEU A 39 25.64 10.13 -31.01
CA LEU A 39 25.72 9.13 -29.94
C LEU A 39 26.04 7.73 -30.50
N GLU A 40 25.53 7.38 -31.68
CA GLU A 40 25.83 6.11 -32.33
C GLU A 40 27.29 6.05 -32.78
N GLU A 41 27.81 7.14 -33.35
CA GLU A 41 29.23 7.27 -33.74
C GLU A 41 30.17 7.19 -32.52
N LEU A 42 29.80 7.82 -31.39
CA LEU A 42 30.58 7.82 -30.15
C LEU A 42 30.54 6.47 -29.40
N VAL A 43 29.36 5.84 -29.34
CA VAL A 43 29.15 4.63 -28.54
C VAL A 43 29.39 3.36 -29.37
N GLY A 44 29.39 3.47 -30.71
CA GLY A 44 29.56 2.35 -31.65
C GLY A 44 28.38 1.38 -31.67
N VAL A 45 27.27 1.72 -31.01
CA VAL A 45 26.09 0.87 -30.88
C VAL A 45 24.98 1.48 -31.73
N PRO A 46 24.47 0.73 -32.73
CA PRO A 46 23.41 1.24 -33.58
C PRO A 46 22.13 1.47 -32.78
N LYS A 47 21.42 2.55 -33.11
CA LYS A 47 20.15 2.85 -32.46
C LYS A 47 19.16 1.69 -32.69
N PRO A 48 18.58 1.11 -31.64
CA PRO A 48 17.60 0.04 -31.82
C PRO A 48 16.37 0.57 -32.56
N ALA A 49 15.90 -0.20 -33.55
CA ALA A 49 14.73 0.15 -34.37
C ALA A 49 13.46 0.31 -33.52
N GLU A 50 13.34 -0.48 -32.46
CA GLU A 50 12.23 -0.44 -31.52
C GLU A 50 12.72 -0.18 -30.10
N ARG A 51 12.09 0.79 -29.42
CA ARG A 51 12.35 1.07 -28.01
C ARG A 51 11.59 0.06 -27.14
N THR A 52 12.15 -1.12 -26.97
CA THR A 52 11.62 -2.14 -26.06
C THR A 52 11.92 -1.78 -24.61
N VAL A 53 10.95 -1.13 -23.96
CA VAL A 53 10.99 -0.92 -22.51
C VAL A 53 10.42 -2.15 -21.83
N ASN A 54 11.28 -2.97 -21.24
CA ASN A 54 10.90 -4.12 -20.42
C ASN A 54 10.36 -3.65 -19.06
N ASN A 55 9.27 -2.90 -19.08
CA ASN A 55 8.58 -2.53 -17.85
C ASN A 55 7.95 -3.79 -17.24
N PRO A 56 8.17 -4.06 -15.95
CA PRO A 56 7.44 -5.14 -15.28
C PRO A 56 5.94 -4.87 -15.39
N SER A 57 5.17 -5.88 -15.80
CA SER A 57 3.71 -5.76 -16.02
C SER A 57 2.96 -5.32 -14.76
N VAL A 58 3.53 -5.59 -13.58
CA VAL A 58 2.95 -5.25 -12.28
C VAL A 58 3.88 -4.32 -11.51
N CYS A 59 3.86 -3.04 -11.88
CA CYS A 59 4.41 -2.00 -11.02
C CYS A 59 3.29 -1.53 -10.07
N ASN A 60 3.28 -2.02 -8.84
CA ASN A 60 2.37 -1.48 -7.83
C ASN A 60 2.87 -0.08 -7.44
N ALA A 61 2.02 0.94 -7.59
CA ALA A 61 2.31 2.26 -7.06
C ALA A 61 2.72 2.12 -5.58
N LYS A 62 3.82 2.79 -5.18
CA LYS A 62 4.26 2.85 -3.79
C LYS A 62 3.04 3.11 -2.90
N GLY A 63 2.69 2.15 -2.06
CA GLY A 63 1.59 2.28 -1.10
C GLY A 63 0.22 1.73 -1.49
N ARG A 64 0.03 1.04 -2.64
CA ARG A 64 -1.27 0.40 -2.95
C ARG A 64 -1.20 -1.10 -3.25
N LYS A 65 -2.17 -1.82 -2.66
CA LYS A 65 -2.66 -3.21 -2.92
C LYS A 65 -2.14 -4.39 -2.10
N LYS A 66 -1.40 -4.19 -1.01
CA LYS A 66 -1.39 -5.18 0.09
C LYS A 66 -1.77 -4.46 1.37
N LEU A 67 -2.67 -5.04 2.17
CA LEU A 67 -2.95 -4.54 3.51
C LEU A 67 -1.60 -4.25 4.17
N ARG A 68 -1.44 -3.01 4.66
CA ARG A 68 -0.21 -2.55 5.31
C ARG A 68 0.30 -3.65 6.24
N ILE A 69 1.54 -4.10 6.03
CA ILE A 69 2.20 -5.07 6.91
C ILE A 69 2.09 -4.51 8.33
N LYS A 70 1.39 -5.24 9.20
CA LYS A 70 1.19 -4.82 10.59
C LYS A 70 2.55 -4.79 11.27
N GLY A 71 2.91 -3.66 11.90
CA GLY A 71 4.12 -3.60 12.72
C GLY A 71 4.05 -4.56 13.91
N GLY A 72 5.20 -4.93 14.48
CA GLY A 72 5.30 -5.93 15.55
C GLY A 72 4.37 -5.66 16.74
N LYS A 73 4.26 -4.39 17.17
CA LYS A 73 3.32 -3.96 18.23
C LYS A 73 1.86 -4.32 17.91
N LYS A 74 1.40 -4.08 16.68
CA LYS A 74 0.03 -4.38 16.27
C LYS A 74 -0.22 -5.89 16.18
N GLN A 75 0.76 -6.66 15.69
CA GLN A 75 0.68 -8.12 15.68
C GLN A 75 0.63 -8.70 17.10
N ALA A 76 1.42 -8.15 18.03
CA ALA A 76 1.44 -8.59 19.42
C ALA A 76 0.10 -8.33 20.13
N LEU A 77 -0.53 -7.18 19.91
CA LEU A 77 -1.85 -6.86 20.47
C LEU A 77 -2.96 -7.76 19.92
N ASP A 78 -2.95 -8.06 18.62
CA ASP A 78 -3.92 -8.99 18.02
C ASP A 78 -3.77 -10.41 18.57
N LYS A 79 -2.54 -10.85 18.86
CA LYS A 79 -2.24 -12.16 19.45
C LYS A 79 -2.54 -12.24 20.95
N ASN A 80 -2.40 -11.13 21.68
CA ASN A 80 -2.64 -11.05 23.13
C ASN A 80 -4.11 -10.73 23.47
N LYS A 81 -5.06 -11.23 22.68
CA LYS A 81 -6.48 -11.17 23.05
C LYS A 81 -6.73 -12.19 24.15
N LYS A 82 -6.46 -11.82 25.41
CA LYS A 82 -6.89 -12.59 26.56
C LYS A 82 -8.41 -12.81 26.46
N ASN A 83 -8.84 -14.05 26.67
CA ASN A 83 -10.25 -14.36 26.73
C ASN A 83 -10.89 -13.56 27.89
N LYS A 84 -12.07 -12.99 27.63
CA LYS A 84 -12.88 -12.44 28.71
C LYS A 84 -13.33 -13.61 29.58
N ASN A 85 -13.28 -13.47 30.90
CA ASN A 85 -13.79 -14.49 31.81
C ASN A 85 -15.29 -14.65 31.59
N ALA A 86 -15.74 -15.89 31.42
CA ALA A 86 -17.16 -16.22 31.37
C ALA A 86 -17.78 -16.18 32.77
N CYS A 87 -19.07 -15.86 32.83
CA CYS A 87 -19.86 -16.05 34.03
C CYS A 87 -19.95 -17.54 34.37
N SER A 88 -19.56 -17.96 35.56
CA SER A 88 -19.59 -19.39 35.92
C SER A 88 -21.01 -19.95 36.13
N LEU A 89 -22.06 -19.11 36.13
CA LEU A 89 -23.45 -19.55 36.27
C LEU A 89 -24.10 -19.86 34.92
N TYR A 90 -23.76 -19.10 33.87
CA TYR A 90 -24.40 -19.22 32.55
C TYR A 90 -23.39 -19.39 31.39
N GLY A 91 -22.09 -19.40 31.68
CA GLY A 91 -21.03 -19.54 30.68
C GLY A 91 -20.82 -18.32 29.77
N GLU A 92 -21.59 -17.25 29.97
CA GLU A 92 -21.60 -16.11 29.05
C GLU A 92 -20.45 -15.13 29.32
N THR A 93 -19.78 -14.67 28.26
CA THR A 93 -18.66 -13.71 28.34
C THR A 93 -19.09 -12.25 28.21
N ASP A 94 -20.37 -11.97 28.42
CA ASP A 94 -21.01 -10.66 28.18
C ASP A 94 -20.70 -9.64 29.30
N GLY A 95 -19.41 -9.45 29.57
CA GLY A 95 -18.90 -8.38 30.42
C GLY A 95 -19.12 -8.54 31.93
N HIS A 96 -19.80 -9.59 32.38
CA HIS A 96 -20.05 -9.84 33.80
C HIS A 96 -19.41 -11.15 34.28
N ASN A 97 -19.08 -11.22 35.57
CA ASN A 97 -18.58 -12.42 36.21
C ASN A 97 -19.65 -13.02 37.13
N ARG A 98 -19.37 -14.15 37.79
CA ARG A 98 -20.30 -14.75 38.75
C ARG A 98 -20.79 -13.72 39.76
N ARG A 99 -19.92 -12.85 40.27
CA ARG A 99 -20.23 -11.92 41.35
C ARG A 99 -21.23 -10.85 40.90
N THR A 100 -21.10 -10.35 39.68
CA THR A 100 -21.96 -9.31 39.07
C THR A 100 -23.04 -9.85 38.14
N CYS A 101 -23.33 -11.16 38.17
CA CYS A 101 -24.34 -11.74 37.29
C CYS A 101 -25.75 -11.22 37.66
N PRO A 102 -26.49 -10.61 36.71
CA PRO A 102 -27.78 -9.96 36.99
C PRO A 102 -28.88 -10.96 37.37
N LYS A 103 -28.76 -12.22 36.92
CA LYS A 103 -29.76 -13.28 37.19
C LYS A 103 -29.61 -13.94 38.56
N LYS A 104 -28.59 -13.58 39.35
CA LYS A 104 -28.40 -14.14 40.70
C LYS A 104 -29.59 -13.92 41.61
N TYR A 105 -30.29 -12.81 41.41
CA TYR A 105 -31.45 -12.41 42.21
C TYR A 105 -32.77 -12.99 41.68
N VAL A 106 -32.76 -13.61 40.49
CA VAL A 106 -33.98 -14.16 39.87
C VAL A 106 -34.24 -15.60 40.33
N VAL A 107 -33.19 -16.33 40.74
CA VAL A 107 -33.29 -17.74 41.14
C VAL A 107 -33.80 -17.92 42.57
N GLU A 108 -33.66 -16.92 43.44
CA GLU A 108 -34.09 -17.04 44.85
C GLU A 108 -35.59 -16.76 45.05
N ASP A 109 -36.26 -16.09 44.10
CA ASP A 109 -37.70 -15.80 44.18
C ASP A 109 -38.61 -16.97 43.73
N GLU A 110 -38.07 -18.04 43.14
CA GLU A 110 -38.87 -19.21 42.68
C GLU A 110 -39.01 -20.34 43.73
N LEU A 111 -38.30 -20.28 44.86
CA LEU A 111 -38.34 -21.34 45.89
C LEU A 111 -39.27 -21.06 47.08
N ASP A 112 -39.93 -19.90 47.12
CA ASP A 112 -40.72 -19.48 48.29
C ASP A 112 -42.24 -19.52 48.02
N GLN A 113 -42.74 -20.66 47.49
CA GLN A 113 -44.15 -20.99 47.59
C GLN A 113 -44.35 -22.26 48.45
N PRO A 114 -44.89 -22.15 49.67
CA PRO A 114 -45.29 -23.32 50.44
C PRO A 114 -46.58 -23.89 49.83
N GLU A 115 -46.45 -25.00 49.10
CA GLU A 115 -47.60 -25.81 48.69
C GLU A 115 -48.18 -26.52 49.93
N VAL A 116 -49.18 -25.89 50.54
CA VAL A 116 -50.02 -26.48 51.58
C VAL A 116 -50.98 -27.47 50.91
N THR A 117 -50.67 -28.75 50.97
CA THR A 117 -51.65 -29.83 50.76
C THR A 117 -52.20 -30.27 52.11
N ARG A 118 -53.53 -30.20 52.21
CA ARG A 118 -54.33 -30.53 53.38
C ARG A 118 -54.89 -31.92 53.10
N GLU A 119 -54.53 -32.92 53.89
CA GLU A 119 -55.17 -34.23 53.83
C GLU A 119 -55.73 -34.54 55.22
N GLU A 120 -57.05 -34.46 55.33
CA GLU A 120 -57.84 -34.97 56.45
C GLU A 120 -58.36 -36.37 56.12
N ASP A 121 -58.43 -37.18 57.17
CA ASP A 121 -59.13 -38.46 57.35
C ASP A 121 -58.60 -39.74 56.68
N ASN A 122 -58.10 -40.68 57.50
CA ASN A 122 -58.99 -41.67 58.12
C ASN A 122 -58.28 -42.46 59.24
N LEU A 123 -58.84 -42.44 60.45
CA LEU A 123 -58.43 -43.24 61.60
C LEU A 123 -59.25 -44.54 61.62
N ASP A 124 -58.61 -45.69 61.38
CA ASP A 124 -59.21 -46.99 61.70
C ASP A 124 -58.32 -47.78 62.66
N GLN A 125 -58.95 -48.27 63.72
CA GLN A 125 -58.34 -48.96 64.85
C GLN A 125 -58.45 -50.48 64.64
N SER A 126 -57.37 -51.23 64.83
CA SER A 126 -57.48 -52.65 65.18
C SER A 126 -56.36 -53.10 66.12
N GLU A 127 -56.74 -53.15 67.40
CA GLU A 127 -56.56 -54.26 68.35
C GLU A 127 -55.21 -55.01 68.37
N VAL A 128 -54.43 -54.77 69.42
CA VAL A 128 -53.38 -55.70 69.89
C VAL A 128 -53.88 -56.36 71.18
N THR A 129 -54.24 -57.63 71.09
CA THR A 129 -54.30 -58.55 72.22
C THR A 129 -53.33 -59.69 71.95
N ALA A 130 -52.30 -59.83 72.79
CA ALA A 130 -51.62 -61.08 73.19
C ALA A 130 -50.40 -60.74 74.05
#